data_AF-A0A1J5P3L6-F1
#
_entry.id   AF-A0A1J5P3L6-F1
#
_cell.length_a   1.000
_cell.length_b   1.000
_cell.length_c   1.000
_cell.angle_alpha   90.00
_cell.angle_beta   90.00
_cell.angle_gamma   90.00
#
_symmetry.space_group_name_H-M   'P 1'
#
loop_
_entity.id
_entity.type
_entity.pdbx_description
1 polymer ?
#
loop_
_entity_poly.entity_id
_entity_poly.type
_entity_poly.pdbx_seq_one_letter_code
_entity_poly.pdbx_strand_id
1 'polypeptide(L)'
;MLADAAIPQAMVETFIASEGALADRLLSAMQAGLALGGEAGPIHSAGLKIVAEQDWPYVDLRCDWADDPLAQLAAAWQVYQPQAAAYVTRALDPRAAPKYGVPGDE
;
A
#
# COMPACT_ATOMS: atom_id res chain seq x y z
N MET A 1 5.32 -12.16 18.69
CA MET A 1 4.23 -11.99 19.69
C MET A 1 3.71 -10.57 19.56
N LEU A 2 2.42 -10.31 19.72
CA LEU A 2 1.85 -8.96 19.66
C LEU A 2 2.01 -8.24 21.00
N ALA A 3 2.06 -6.90 20.97
CA ALA A 3 2.15 -6.07 22.17
C ALA A 3 0.83 -6.05 22.97
N ASP A 4 -0.31 -6.18 22.29
CA ASP A 4 -1.64 -6.19 22.88
C ASP A 4 -2.55 -7.22 22.18
N ALA A 5 -3.43 -7.88 22.93
CA ALA A 5 -4.39 -8.86 22.40
C ALA A 5 -5.53 -8.20 21.58
N ALA A 6 -5.78 -6.90 21.76
CA ALA A 6 -6.78 -6.13 21.03
C ALA A 6 -6.35 -5.76 19.61
N ILE A 7 -5.07 -5.90 19.26
CA ILE A 7 -4.52 -5.52 17.94
C ILE A 7 -5.32 -6.11 16.77
N PRO A 8 -5.56 -7.43 16.68
CA PRO A 8 -6.29 -8.00 15.55
C PRO A 8 -7.71 -7.44 15.41
N GLN A 9 -8.39 -7.22 16.54
CA GLN A 9 -9.74 -6.67 16.56
C GLN A 9 -9.76 -5.23 16.04
N ALA A 10 -8.84 -4.38 16.53
CA ALA A 10 -8.73 -3.00 16.08
C ALA A 10 -8.40 -2.89 14.58
N MET A 11 -7.52 -3.76 14.07
CA MET A 11 -7.21 -3.82 12.63
C MET A 11 -8.45 -4.17 11.80
N VAL A 12 -9.23 -5.17 12.21
CA VAL A 12 -10.45 -5.61 11.51
C VAL A 12 -11.52 -4.52 11.55
N GLU A 13 -11.80 -3.95 12.72
CA GLU A 13 -12.78 -2.87 12.87
C GLU A 13 -12.43 -1.67 12.01
N THR A 14 -11.17 -1.25 12.03
CA THR A 14 -10.69 -0.15 11.19
C THR A 14 -10.86 -0.48 9.71
N PHE A 15 -10.45 -1.67 9.25
CA PHE A 15 -10.61 -2.07 7.85
C PHE A 15 -12.07 -2.07 7.37
N ILE A 16 -12.99 -2.53 8.22
CA ILE A 16 -14.43 -2.59 7.92
C ILE A 16 -15.01 -1.16 7.86
N ALA A 17 -14.57 -0.27 8.75
CA ALA A 17 -15.05 1.11 8.81
C ALA A 17 -14.41 2.05 7.76
N SER A 18 -13.24 1.70 7.23
CA SER A 18 -12.55 2.49 6.21
C SER A 18 -13.19 2.35 4.83
N GLU A 19 -13.27 3.46 4.11
CA GLU A 19 -13.74 3.56 2.73
C GLU A 19 -12.60 3.92 1.76
N GLY A 20 -12.87 3.90 0.45
CA GLY A 20 -11.89 4.26 -0.58
C GLY A 20 -11.15 3.05 -1.17
N ALA A 21 -9.93 3.27 -1.69
CA ALA A 21 -9.18 2.22 -2.34
C ALA A 21 -8.81 1.11 -1.33
N LEU A 22 -8.73 -0.14 -1.80
CA LEU A 22 -8.38 -1.27 -0.93
C LEU A 22 -7.04 -1.04 -0.19
N ALA A 23 -6.07 -0.43 -0.86
CA ALA A 23 -4.79 -0.06 -0.25
C ALA A 23 -4.93 0.92 0.91
N ASP A 24 -5.78 1.95 0.80
CA ASP A 24 -6.03 2.91 1.89
C ASP A 24 -6.59 2.18 3.11
N ARG A 25 -7.60 1.33 2.89
CA ARG A 25 -8.25 0.55 3.96
C ARG A 25 -7.27 -0.39 4.67
N LEU A 26 -6.39 -1.06 3.91
CA LEU A 26 -5.36 -1.94 4.47
C LEU A 26 -4.29 -1.15 5.24
N LEU A 27 -3.86 0.01 4.72
CA LEU A 27 -2.92 0.90 5.40
C LEU A 27 -3.51 1.43 6.72
N SER A 28 -4.78 1.87 6.72
CA SER A 28 -5.47 2.30 7.94
C SER A 28 -5.57 1.19 8.98
N ALA A 29 -5.87 -0.04 8.56
CA ALA A 29 -5.91 -1.20 9.45
C ALA A 29 -4.53 -1.46 10.09
N MET A 30 -3.45 -1.46 9.30
CA MET A 30 -2.09 -1.62 9.82
C MET A 30 -1.70 -0.51 10.79
N GLN A 31 -2.10 0.74 10.51
CA GLN A 31 -1.85 1.88 11.40
C GLN A 31 -2.60 1.75 12.73
N ALA A 32 -3.84 1.25 12.73
CA ALA A 32 -4.59 0.97 13.96
C ALA A 32 -3.91 -0.10 14.82
N GLY A 33 -3.41 -1.18 14.19
CA GLY A 33 -2.62 -2.19 14.89
C GLY A 33 -1.33 -1.63 15.49
N LEU A 34 -0.62 -0.78 14.74
CA LEU A 34 0.60 -0.12 15.22
C LEU A 34 0.33 0.84 16.38
N ALA A 35 -0.79 1.55 16.37
CA ALA A 35 -1.18 2.47 17.45
C ALA A 35 -1.41 1.76 18.79
N LEU A 36 -1.70 0.46 18.77
CA LEU A 36 -1.79 -0.41 19.96
C LEU A 36 -0.45 -1.10 20.30
N GLY A 37 0.65 -0.67 19.68
CA GLY A 37 2.01 -1.17 19.93
C GLY A 37 2.53 -2.17 18.90
N GLY A 38 1.67 -2.70 18.01
CA GLY A 38 2.09 -3.61 16.94
C GLY A 38 2.74 -4.90 17.45
N GLU A 39 3.85 -5.30 16.82
CA GLU A 39 4.64 -6.43 17.29
C GLU A 39 5.33 -6.10 18.62
N ALA A 40 5.60 -7.10 19.46
CA ALA A 40 6.28 -6.91 20.75
C ALA A 40 7.75 -6.43 20.62
N GLY A 41 8.26 -6.27 19.40
CA GLY A 41 9.60 -5.77 19.09
C GLY A 41 9.56 -4.65 18.04
N PRO A 42 10.71 -4.02 17.75
CA PRO A 42 10.77 -2.96 16.75
C PRO A 42 10.36 -3.48 15.37
N ILE A 43 9.58 -2.68 14.65
CA ILE A 43 9.15 -2.98 13.30
C ILE A 43 10.05 -2.23 12.33
N HIS A 44 10.80 -2.97 11.51
CA HIS A 44 11.69 -2.39 10.52
C HIS A 44 11.22 -2.55 9.08
N SER A 45 10.21 -3.38 8.85
CA SER A 45 9.70 -3.65 7.50
C SER A 45 8.17 -3.58 7.44
N ALA A 46 7.66 -3.27 6.26
CA ALA A 46 6.25 -3.28 5.94
C ALA A 46 6.06 -3.56 4.44
N GLY A 47 4.96 -4.22 4.08
CA GLY A 47 4.65 -4.52 2.69
C GLY A 47 3.16 -4.47 2.42
N LEU A 48 2.81 -4.07 1.20
CA LEU A 48 1.43 -4.06 0.69
C LEU A 48 1.41 -4.70 -0.69
N LYS A 49 0.65 -5.78 -0.82
CA LYS A 49 0.45 -6.50 -2.08
C LYS A 49 -1.02 -6.68 -2.38
N ILE A 50 -1.45 -6.22 -3.56
CA ILE A 50 -2.83 -6.31 -4.02
C ILE A 50 -2.82 -6.90 -5.43
N VAL A 51 -3.64 -7.93 -5.63
CA VAL A 51 -3.86 -8.56 -6.95
C VAL A 51 -5.27 -8.19 -7.41
N ALA A 52 -5.39 -7.91 -8.72
CA ALA A 52 -6.66 -7.57 -9.36
C ALA A 52 -6.87 -8.48 -10.58
N GLU A 53 -7.17 -7.92 -11.75
CA GLU A 53 -7.57 -8.67 -12.94
C GLU A 53 -6.42 -9.38 -13.67
N GLN A 54 -5.18 -8.90 -13.52
CA GLN A 54 -4.04 -9.39 -14.29
C GLN A 54 -3.25 -10.46 -13.53
N ASP A 55 -2.46 -11.25 -14.25
CA ASP A 55 -1.59 -12.30 -13.67
C ASP A 55 -0.45 -11.73 -12.81
N TRP A 56 -0.27 -10.40 -12.80
CA TRP A 56 0.68 -9.68 -11.97
C TRP A 56 -0.01 -8.78 -10.94
N PRO A 57 0.67 -8.41 -9.84
CA PRO A 57 0.09 -7.56 -8.80
C PRO A 57 -0.28 -6.17 -9.34
N TYR A 58 -1.45 -5.66 -8.91
CA TYR A 58 -1.84 -4.27 -9.12
C TYR A 58 -1.07 -3.32 -8.20
N VAL A 59 -0.74 -3.76 -6.98
CA VAL A 59 0.14 -3.06 -6.04
C VAL A 59 1.14 -4.07 -5.50
N ASP A 60 2.44 -3.73 -5.53
CA ASP A 60 3.50 -4.46 -4.82
C ASP A 60 4.48 -3.42 -4.27
N LEU A 61 4.20 -2.93 -3.06
CA LEU A 61 4.98 -1.91 -2.38
C LEU A 61 5.66 -2.54 -1.16
N ARG A 62 6.95 -2.24 -0.98
CA ARG A 62 7.77 -2.81 0.08
C ARG A 62 8.68 -1.74 0.68
N CYS A 63 8.72 -1.72 2.00
CA CYS A 63 9.77 -1.09 2.78
C CYS A 63 10.48 -2.24 3.52
N ASP A 64 11.67 -2.61 3.04
CA ASP A 64 12.39 -3.77 3.57
C ASP A 64 13.20 -3.44 4.85
N TRP A 65 13.56 -2.16 5.05
CA TRP A 65 14.26 -1.69 6.26
C TRP A 65 14.13 -0.17 6.46
N ALA A 66 13.50 0.26 7.57
CA ALA A 66 13.42 1.65 8.01
C ALA A 66 13.11 1.73 9.52
N ASP A 67 13.21 2.93 10.10
CA ASP A 67 12.74 3.18 11.46
C ASP A 67 11.20 3.29 11.52
N ASP A 68 10.59 3.88 10.48
CA ASP A 68 9.13 4.05 10.34
C ASP A 68 8.58 3.39 9.05
N PRO A 69 8.70 2.06 8.90
CA PRO A 69 8.45 1.40 7.62
C PRO A 69 7.02 1.55 7.12
N LEU A 70 6.02 1.56 8.02
CA LEU A 70 4.62 1.74 7.65
C LEU A 70 4.33 3.15 7.13
N ALA A 71 4.99 4.18 7.68
CA ALA A 71 4.87 5.55 7.18
C ALA A 71 5.49 5.69 5.78
N GLN A 72 6.65 5.06 5.56
CA GLN A 72 7.27 5.01 4.23
C GLN A 72 6.41 4.27 3.22
N LEU A 73 5.80 3.15 3.61
CA LEU A 73 4.88 2.40 2.75
C LEU A 73 3.65 3.23 2.38
N ALA A 74 3.08 3.97 3.33
CA ALA A 74 1.97 4.88 3.07
C ALA A 74 2.36 6.03 2.12
N ALA A 75 3.55 6.62 2.30
CA ALA A 75 4.07 7.64 1.41
C ALA A 75 4.28 7.11 -0.02
N ALA A 76 4.84 5.90 -0.16
CA ALA A 76 4.99 5.24 -1.45
C ALA A 76 3.64 4.99 -2.13
N TRP A 77 2.61 4.61 -1.36
CA TRP A 77 1.24 4.46 -1.88
C TRP A 77 0.68 5.78 -2.40
N GLN A 78 0.86 6.91 -1.70
CA GLN A 78 0.36 8.21 -2.18
C GLN A 78 1.00 8.63 -3.51
N VAL A 79 2.27 8.30 -3.73
CA VAL A 79 2.93 8.54 -5.02
C VAL A 79 2.40 7.59 -6.11
N TYR A 80 2.19 6.31 -5.76
CA TYR A 80 1.82 5.28 -6.73
C TYR A 80 0.34 5.29 -7.12
N GLN A 81 -0.56 5.57 -6.19
CA GLN A 81 -2.01 5.51 -6.36
C GLN A 81 -2.54 6.21 -7.62
N PRO A 82 -2.19 7.49 -7.91
CA PRO A 82 -2.74 8.19 -9.07
C PRO A 82 -2.25 7.62 -10.42
N GLN A 83 -1.16 6.87 -10.41
CA GLN A 83 -0.53 6.32 -11.62
C GLN A 83 -0.75 4.81 -11.80
N ALA A 84 -1.31 4.11 -10.81
CA ALA A 84 -1.47 2.66 -10.80
C ALA A 84 -2.25 2.12 -12.01
N ALA A 85 -3.43 2.69 -12.32
CA ALA A 85 -4.23 2.29 -13.48
C ALA A 85 -3.51 2.55 -14.82
N ALA A 86 -2.72 3.63 -14.89
CA ALA A 86 -1.94 3.94 -16.08
C ALA A 86 -0.79 2.94 -16.29
N TYR A 87 -0.20 2.38 -15.23
CA TYR A 87 0.77 1.28 -15.36
C TYR A 87 0.15 0.00 -15.90
N VAL A 88 -1.08 -0.34 -15.46
CA VAL A 88 -1.82 -1.46 -16.05
C VAL A 88 -2.06 -1.22 -17.54
N THR A 89 -2.54 -0.02 -17.89
CA THR A 89 -2.77 0.36 -19.29
C THR A 89 -1.49 0.25 -20.12
N ARG A 90 -0.34 0.70 -19.60
CA ARG A 90 0.96 0.60 -20.30
C ARG A 90 1.40 -0.83 -20.56
N ALA A 91 1.12 -1.73 -19.63
CA ALA A 91 1.45 -3.15 -19.80
C ALA A 91 0.55 -3.83 -20.83
N LEU A 92 -0.72 -3.42 -20.93
CA LEU A 92 -1.71 -4.03 -21.83
C LEU A 92 -1.73 -3.39 -23.24
N ASP A 93 -1.77 -2.06 -23.32
CA ASP A 93 -1.68 -1.29 -24.57
C ASP A 93 -0.86 0.00 -24.34
N PRO A 94 0.45 -0.02 -24.61
CA PRO A 94 1.31 1.14 -24.40
C PRO A 94 0.93 2.36 -25.26
N ARG A 95 0.15 2.19 -26.34
CA ARG A 95 -0.28 3.31 -27.20
C ARG A 95 -1.43 4.11 -26.60
N ALA A 96 -2.22 3.50 -25.73
CA ALA A 96 -3.35 4.13 -25.05
C ALA A 96 -2.95 4.79 -23.72
N ALA A 97 -1.69 4.63 -23.30
CA ALA A 97 -1.21 5.14 -22.04
C ALA A 97 -1.03 6.67 -22.05
N PRO A 98 -1.31 7.37 -20.94
CA PRO A 98 -0.96 8.78 -20.80
C PRO A 98 0.55 9.00 -21.01
N LYS A 99 0.91 10.04 -21.77
CA LYS A 99 2.30 10.49 -21.92
C LYS A 99 2.85 11.00 -20.58
N TYR A 100 4.15 10.85 -20.35
CA TYR A 100 4.78 11.27 -19.08
C TYR A 100 5.19 12.74 -19.05
N GLY A 101 5.08 13.47 -20.17
CA GLY A 101 5.57 14.83 -20.29
C GLY A 101 7.09 14.92 -20.24
N VAL A 102 7.79 13.88 -20.73
CA VAL A 102 9.26 13.77 -20.70
C VAL A 102 9.86 14.16 -22.05
N PRO A 103 11.12 14.62 -22.10
CA PRO A 103 11.80 14.88 -23.37
C PRO A 103 11.77 13.63 -24.27
N GLY A 104 11.16 13.75 -25.45
CA GLY A 104 10.85 12.62 -26.35
C GLY A 104 9.35 12.36 -26.58
N ASP A 105 8.47 13.13 -25.94
CA ASP A 105 7.01 13.07 -26.15
C ASP A 105 6.50 13.89 -27.37
N GLU A 106 7.39 14.46 -28.20
CA GLU A 106 7.06 15.08 -29.50
C GLU A 106 6.87 14.04 -30.62
#